data_AF-A0AA36JQC4-F1
#
_entry.id   AF-A0AA36JQC4-F1
#
_cell.length_a   1.000
_cell.length_b   1.000
_cell.length_c   1.000
_cell.angle_alpha   90.00
_cell.angle_beta   90.00
_cell.angle_gamma   90.00
#
_symmetry.space_group_name_H-M   'P 1'
#
loop_
_entity.id
_entity.type
_entity.pdbx_description
1 polymer ?
#
loop_
_entity_poly.entity_id
_entity_poly.type
_entity_poly.pdbx_seq_one_letter_code
_entity_poly.pdbx_strand_id
1 'polypeptide(L)'
;MSFLLRFSESIRSAVREGTVQIQGGIYNLETGSVDFLGALPTQTELLDSTMAIPPSMVEAGEARGKHGVRTGADSAVPKDVALKMLKAGNERFAAGAPTATQTSGPMRKALVQCGQAPHSAILGCADSRVPVDTVFDAMPGELFVLRNAGNTCTHAEGSMVGSLEFCTGKLGSRLILVLGHTKCGAIAGATQTFQAGGEKAPGSALEGLLQGLSVVAKEASEELGPGALQEELAAHATKVNVFSSMNFLLKYSEPIRELVRKGDLDIQGGIYHLETGRVEFLGRSPQQAELLAAEGTLPPSMALGTVRTTSDGPMAPQAALKLLKVGNERFVVGAPKAGKVHSSMRETLATGQAPHTALVGCADSRVPLETVFDALPGDLFVLRNAGNTCTHAEGSVLGSLEFCTGPLKTRLIFVLGHTSCGAIKGATSAFLSGQKKKAPQALDALLQGLGSVVSDAQKELGKKATEEQVAAHAVKLNVFHTMNFMLKYSEPIRQKVRSGELEIQGGVYDLQTGRVEFLGASPSQAKLVAAEGAVAPSLKSKMQGA
;
A
#
# COMPACT_ATOMS: atom_id res chain seq x y z
N MET A 1 -4.38 12.06 11.36
CA MET A 1 -5.41 12.09 12.42
C MET A 1 -6.58 11.13 12.15
N SER A 2 -7.32 11.25 11.03
CA SER A 2 -8.46 10.34 10.73
C SER A 2 -8.08 8.85 10.65
N PHE A 3 -6.86 8.53 10.17
CA PHE A 3 -6.33 7.18 10.12
C PHE A 3 -6.23 6.52 11.52
N LEU A 4 -5.65 7.21 12.50
CA LEU A 4 -5.47 6.68 13.86
C LEU A 4 -6.80 6.37 14.56
N LEU A 5 -7.80 7.23 14.38
CA LEU A 5 -9.14 7.06 14.95
C LEU A 5 -9.99 6.01 14.21
N ARG A 6 -9.70 5.71 12.94
CA ARG A 6 -10.46 4.72 12.16
C ARG A 6 -10.01 3.28 12.41
N PHE A 7 -8.73 3.08 12.70
CA PHE A 7 -8.12 1.74 12.66
C PHE A 7 -7.59 1.22 14.00
N SER A 8 -7.72 1.98 15.10
CA SER A 8 -7.36 1.51 16.44
C SER A 8 -8.48 1.77 17.46
N GLU A 9 -9.16 0.70 17.90
CA GLU A 9 -10.20 0.80 18.94
C GLU A 9 -9.60 1.29 20.27
N SER A 10 -8.37 0.88 20.60
CA SER A 10 -7.67 1.32 21.80
C SER A 10 -7.44 2.84 21.79
N ILE A 11 -7.04 3.42 20.65
CA ILE A 11 -6.88 4.87 20.51
C ILE A 11 -8.25 5.57 20.54
N ARG A 12 -9.30 4.98 19.96
CA ARG A 12 -10.67 5.52 20.05
C ARG A 12 -11.20 5.55 21.48
N SER A 13 -10.99 4.49 22.26
CA SER A 13 -11.43 4.42 23.66
C SER A 13 -10.74 5.51 24.48
N ALA A 14 -9.41 5.60 24.36
CA ALA A 14 -8.62 6.60 25.09
C ALA A 14 -9.01 8.05 24.74
N VAL A 15 -9.36 8.32 23.48
CA VAL A 15 -9.86 9.64 23.06
C VAL A 15 -11.28 9.90 23.59
N ARG A 16 -12.17 8.89 23.62
CA ARG A 16 -13.53 9.02 24.19
C ARG A 16 -13.50 9.25 25.71
N GLU A 17 -12.57 8.62 26.40
CA GLU A 17 -12.35 8.75 27.84
C GLU A 17 -11.61 10.05 28.22
N GLY A 18 -11.17 10.83 27.23
CA GLY A 18 -10.45 12.09 27.45
C GLY A 18 -9.01 11.91 27.95
N THR A 19 -8.46 10.70 27.92
CA THR A 19 -7.10 10.38 28.40
C THR A 19 -6.04 10.62 27.33
N VAL A 20 -6.43 10.72 26.05
CA VAL A 20 -5.54 10.97 24.92
C VAL A 20 -6.12 12.04 24.00
N GLN A 21 -5.31 13.04 23.62
CA GLN A 21 -5.63 14.01 22.57
C GLN A 21 -4.73 13.77 21.36
N ILE A 22 -5.30 13.89 20.15
CA ILE A 22 -4.53 13.80 18.90
C ILE A 22 -4.52 15.19 18.27
N GLN A 23 -3.33 15.68 17.89
CA GLN A 23 -3.16 16.95 17.17
C GLN A 23 -2.23 16.73 15.97
N GLY A 24 -2.48 17.46 14.89
CA GLY A 24 -1.52 17.61 13.79
C GLY A 24 -0.67 18.84 14.02
N GLY A 25 0.59 18.82 13.58
CA GLY A 25 1.46 19.98 13.63
C GLY A 25 2.33 20.03 12.39
N ILE A 26 2.60 21.22 11.88
CA ILE A 26 3.61 21.47 10.85
C ILE A 26 4.71 22.29 11.50
N TYR A 27 5.94 21.79 11.47
CA TYR A 27 7.09 22.57 11.91
C TYR A 27 7.63 23.38 10.73
N ASN A 28 7.64 24.70 10.86
CA ASN A 28 8.22 25.59 9.87
C ASN A 28 9.72 25.75 10.16
N LEU A 29 10.55 25.23 9.27
CA LEU A 29 12.01 25.23 9.41
C LEU A 29 12.63 26.64 9.30
N GLU A 30 11.95 27.58 8.63
CA GLU A 30 12.41 28.96 8.45
C GLU A 30 12.13 29.83 9.67
N THR A 31 10.92 29.75 10.22
CA THR A 31 10.47 30.55 11.38
C THR A 31 10.78 29.87 12.71
N GLY A 32 10.96 28.55 12.73
CA GLY A 32 11.08 27.75 13.95
C GLY A 32 9.78 27.58 14.72
N SER A 33 8.62 27.95 14.15
CA SER A 33 7.30 27.77 14.76
C SER A 33 6.74 26.36 14.50
N VAL A 34 5.97 25.83 15.46
CA VAL A 34 5.09 24.69 15.25
C VAL A 34 3.68 25.25 15.06
N ASP A 35 3.14 25.13 13.86
CA ASP A 35 1.75 25.47 13.59
C ASP A 35 0.92 24.24 13.93
N PHE A 36 0.31 24.26 15.11
CA PHE A 36 -0.63 23.22 15.52
C PHE A 36 -1.90 23.33 14.68
N LEU A 37 -2.19 22.30 13.89
CA LEU A 37 -3.33 22.24 12.96
C LEU A 37 -4.70 22.12 13.66
N GLY A 38 -4.73 22.26 15.00
CA GLY A 38 -5.90 22.13 15.84
C GLY A 38 -6.54 20.73 15.84
N ALA A 39 -7.66 20.60 16.55
CA ALA A 39 -8.63 19.54 16.33
C ALA A 39 -9.69 20.09 15.34
N LEU A 40 -10.04 19.35 14.27
CA LEU A 40 -11.06 19.75 13.29
C LEU A 40 -12.38 20.14 14.00
N PRO A 41 -13.05 21.30 13.74
CA PRO A 41 -13.37 21.85 12.40
C PRO A 41 -13.43 23.41 12.21
N THR A 42 -13.51 23.83 10.92
CA THR A 42 -14.05 25.08 10.27
C THR A 42 -13.38 26.48 10.36
N GLN A 43 -13.09 27.02 9.14
CA GLN A 43 -13.06 28.41 8.61
C GLN A 43 -12.05 29.52 9.08
N THR A 44 -11.20 29.91 8.10
CA THR A 44 -10.97 31.26 7.50
C THR A 44 -10.09 32.36 8.17
N GLU A 45 -9.18 32.89 7.31
CA GLU A 45 -8.56 34.25 7.20
C GLU A 45 -7.30 34.70 8.00
N LEU A 46 -6.16 34.70 7.27
CA LEU A 46 -5.25 35.84 6.91
C LEU A 46 -4.60 36.75 7.99
N LEU A 47 -3.25 36.80 8.06
CA LEU A 47 -2.37 37.94 7.63
C LEU A 47 -0.88 37.84 8.07
N ASP A 48 -0.06 38.48 7.23
CA ASP A 48 1.41 38.62 7.07
C ASP A 48 2.32 39.03 8.25
N SER A 49 3.64 38.75 8.14
CA SER A 49 4.69 39.81 8.00
C SER A 49 6.12 39.25 7.75
N THR A 50 6.90 40.05 7.01
CA THR A 50 8.30 39.85 6.55
C THR A 50 9.36 40.42 7.53
N MET A 51 10.56 39.84 7.61
CA MET A 51 11.82 40.58 7.91
C MET A 51 13.09 39.85 7.40
N ALA A 52 14.13 40.61 7.05
CA ALA A 52 15.45 40.15 6.61
C ALA A 52 16.61 40.85 7.38
N ILE A 53 17.84 40.32 7.14
CA ILE A 53 19.25 40.81 7.38
C ILE A 53 19.77 40.77 8.85
N PRO A 54 21.09 40.64 9.19
CA PRO A 54 22.33 40.50 8.39
C PRO A 54 23.43 39.52 8.96
N PRO A 55 24.66 39.47 8.38
CA PRO A 55 25.63 38.38 8.53
C PRO A 55 26.78 38.63 9.53
N SER A 56 27.17 37.59 10.27
CA SER A 56 28.48 37.42 10.94
C SER A 56 28.53 35.99 11.53
N MET A 57 29.20 35.01 10.91
CA MET A 57 30.63 34.70 11.09
C MET A 57 31.12 34.92 12.52
N VAL A 58 31.18 33.88 13.36
CA VAL A 58 32.27 33.65 14.32
C VAL A 58 32.42 32.14 14.59
N GLU A 59 33.59 31.65 14.16
CA GLU A 59 34.47 30.57 14.64
C GLU A 59 34.04 29.09 14.72
N ALA A 60 34.95 28.30 14.14
CA ALA A 60 34.98 26.86 14.06
C ALA A 60 35.76 26.26 15.24
N GLY A 61 35.23 25.18 15.80
CA GLY A 61 35.93 24.23 16.67
C GLY A 61 35.72 22.82 16.13
N GLU A 62 36.84 22.16 15.82
CA GLU A 62 37.07 20.74 15.55
C GLU A 62 35.93 19.89 14.93
N ALA A 63 36.04 19.79 13.60
CA ALA A 63 35.57 18.72 12.70
C ALA A 63 34.08 18.31 12.73
N ARG A 64 33.19 19.30 12.72
CA ARG A 64 31.84 19.18 12.11
C ARG A 64 31.85 19.96 10.79
N GLY A 65 31.03 19.59 9.79
CA GLY A 65 31.10 20.10 8.40
C GLY A 65 31.09 21.63 8.25
N LYS A 66 31.25 22.18 7.04
CA LYS A 66 31.41 23.64 6.79
C LYS A 66 30.35 24.53 7.47
N HIS A 67 29.19 23.97 7.79
CA HIS A 67 28.05 24.66 8.40
C HIS A 67 27.77 24.23 9.86
N GLY A 68 28.58 23.35 10.44
CA GLY A 68 28.36 22.73 11.76
C GLY A 68 27.23 21.68 11.79
N VAL A 69 26.66 21.36 10.62
CA VAL A 69 25.70 20.27 10.31
C VAL A 69 26.11 19.63 8.98
N ARG A 70 25.61 18.42 8.68
CA ARG A 70 25.86 17.76 7.38
C ARG A 70 24.74 18.01 6.39
N THR A 71 25.09 18.52 5.23
CA THR A 71 24.16 18.92 4.16
C THR A 71 24.45 18.17 2.86
N GLY A 72 23.53 18.21 1.89
CA GLY A 72 23.73 17.58 0.57
C GLY A 72 24.94 18.09 -0.23
N ALA A 73 25.59 19.17 0.22
CA ALA A 73 26.86 19.65 -0.33
C ALA A 73 28.10 18.90 0.20
N ASP A 74 27.95 18.11 1.28
CA ASP A 74 29.02 17.34 1.89
C ASP A 74 29.18 15.97 1.21
N SER A 75 30.42 15.51 1.06
CA SER A 75 30.71 14.19 0.47
C SER A 75 30.21 13.05 1.35
N ALA A 76 29.80 11.94 0.72
CA ALA A 76 29.43 10.72 1.42
C ALA A 76 30.55 10.22 2.35
N VAL A 77 30.17 9.69 3.51
CA VAL A 77 31.12 9.14 4.49
C VAL A 77 31.30 7.64 4.24
N PRO A 78 32.55 7.16 4.14
CA PRO A 78 32.81 5.72 4.07
C PRO A 78 32.28 4.99 5.30
N LYS A 79 31.77 3.79 5.12
CA LYS A 79 31.11 2.97 6.17
C LYS A 79 31.93 2.79 7.44
N ASP A 80 33.24 2.56 7.31
CA ASP A 80 34.14 2.36 8.45
C ASP A 80 34.38 3.64 9.24
N VAL A 81 34.38 4.79 8.55
CA VAL A 81 34.48 6.11 9.18
C VAL A 81 33.16 6.44 9.90
N ALA A 82 32.02 6.19 9.26
CA ALA A 82 30.71 6.37 9.87
C ALA A 82 30.54 5.55 11.16
N LEU A 83 31.03 4.30 11.17
CA LEU A 83 30.99 3.45 12.37
C LEU A 83 31.88 4.01 13.50
N LYS A 84 33.07 4.51 13.16
CA LYS A 84 33.95 5.19 14.13
C LYS A 84 33.31 6.45 14.70
N MET A 85 32.61 7.23 13.86
CA MET A 85 31.87 8.42 14.30
C MET A 85 30.77 8.06 15.32
N LEU A 86 29.97 7.03 15.06
CA LEU A 86 28.95 6.55 16.00
C LEU A 86 29.57 6.08 17.33
N LYS A 87 30.65 5.29 17.28
CA LYS A 87 31.34 4.81 18.50
C LYS A 87 31.89 5.96 19.34
N ALA A 88 32.59 6.90 18.72
CA ALA A 88 33.15 8.07 19.40
C ALA A 88 32.05 8.98 19.96
N GLY A 89 30.96 9.17 19.22
CA GLY A 89 29.81 9.95 19.67
C GLY A 89 29.12 9.34 20.89
N ASN A 90 28.91 8.02 20.89
CA ASN A 90 28.35 7.33 22.04
C ASN A 90 29.29 7.33 23.26
N GLU A 91 30.59 7.22 23.05
CA GLU A 91 31.56 7.34 24.14
C GLU A 91 31.49 8.70 24.83
N ARG A 92 31.41 9.79 24.03
CA ARG A 92 31.22 11.15 24.56
C ARG A 92 29.92 11.31 25.32
N PHE A 93 28.81 10.81 24.77
CA PHE A 93 27.51 10.83 25.44
C PHE A 93 27.55 10.08 26.78
N ALA A 94 28.06 8.84 26.80
CA ALA A 94 28.15 8.02 28.00
C ALA A 94 29.10 8.60 29.06
N ALA A 95 30.13 9.34 28.64
CA ALA A 95 31.03 10.06 29.55
C ALA A 95 30.47 11.40 30.05
N GLY A 96 29.29 11.84 29.57
CA GLY A 96 28.72 13.14 29.92
C GLY A 96 29.44 14.33 29.29
N ALA A 97 30.16 14.11 28.19
CA ALA A 97 30.93 15.12 27.46
C ALA A 97 30.52 15.25 25.97
N PRO A 98 29.22 15.42 25.66
CA PRO A 98 28.78 15.61 24.27
C PRO A 98 29.37 16.91 23.69
N THR A 99 29.64 16.89 22.39
CA THR A 99 30.13 18.05 21.63
C THR A 99 29.06 18.63 20.72
N ALA A 100 27.90 17.99 20.62
CA ALA A 100 26.74 18.52 19.92
C ALA A 100 26.22 19.77 20.60
N THR A 101 26.25 20.86 19.85
CA THR A 101 25.80 22.17 20.27
C THR A 101 24.33 22.38 19.89
N GLN A 102 23.71 23.43 20.42
CA GLN A 102 22.36 23.78 20.01
C GLN A 102 22.33 24.19 18.53
N THR A 103 21.33 23.69 17.80
CA THR A 103 21.13 24.02 16.39
C THR A 103 20.89 25.53 16.20
N SER A 104 21.78 26.19 15.47
CA SER A 104 21.67 27.62 15.18
C SER A 104 20.75 27.92 13.99
N GLY A 105 20.31 29.17 13.86
CA GLY A 105 19.54 29.63 12.69
C GLY A 105 20.23 29.38 11.35
N PRO A 106 21.54 29.70 11.20
CA PRO A 106 22.31 29.37 10.00
C PRO A 106 22.36 27.88 9.65
N MET A 107 22.53 26.99 10.65
CA MET A 107 22.50 25.54 10.44
C MET A 107 21.17 25.07 9.84
N ARG A 108 20.04 25.57 10.37
CA ARG A 108 18.70 25.25 9.82
C ARG A 108 18.55 25.73 8.38
N LYS A 109 18.96 26.97 8.08
CA LYS A 109 18.91 27.51 6.71
C LYS A 109 19.74 26.68 5.74
N ALA A 110 20.93 26.24 6.15
CA ALA A 110 21.78 25.38 5.34
C ALA A 110 21.11 24.02 5.02
N LEU A 111 20.46 23.39 6.00
CA LEU A 111 19.73 22.13 5.77
C LEU A 111 18.53 22.30 4.84
N VAL A 112 17.82 23.42 4.92
CA VAL A 112 16.71 23.74 4.00
C VAL A 112 17.22 23.94 2.58
N GLN A 113 18.30 24.71 2.41
CA GLN A 113 18.80 25.10 1.09
C GLN A 113 19.56 23.98 0.39
N CYS A 114 20.33 23.20 1.15
CA CYS A 114 21.28 22.22 0.62
C CYS A 114 20.86 20.77 0.88
N GLY A 115 19.73 20.55 1.55
CA GLY A 115 19.29 19.21 1.97
C GLY A 115 20.19 18.60 3.04
N GLN A 116 19.93 17.34 3.39
CA GLN A 116 20.69 16.56 4.38
C GLN A 116 21.64 15.55 3.73
N ALA A 117 22.74 15.21 4.41
CA ALA A 117 23.66 14.15 3.99
C ALA A 117 24.07 13.24 5.15
N PRO A 118 23.13 12.40 5.64
CA PRO A 118 23.40 11.49 6.74
C PRO A 118 24.54 10.54 6.41
N HIS A 119 25.45 10.35 7.35
CA HIS A 119 26.51 9.33 7.22
C HIS A 119 25.98 7.93 7.54
N SER A 120 24.95 7.85 8.39
CA SER A 120 24.36 6.59 8.84
C SER A 120 22.84 6.67 8.93
N ALA A 121 22.19 5.57 8.57
CA ALA A 121 20.79 5.33 8.91
C ALA A 121 20.72 4.49 10.20
N ILE A 122 19.85 4.87 11.14
CA ILE A 122 19.66 4.14 12.40
C ILE A 122 18.23 3.63 12.45
N LEU A 123 18.04 2.32 12.60
CA LEU A 123 16.76 1.72 12.94
C LEU A 123 16.73 1.44 14.44
N GLY A 124 15.95 2.22 15.20
CA GLY A 124 15.88 2.14 16.65
C GLY A 124 14.47 1.91 17.18
N CYS A 125 14.36 1.69 18.49
CA CYS A 125 13.05 1.52 19.14
C CYS A 125 12.34 2.87 19.32
N ALA A 126 11.02 2.89 19.32
CA ALA A 126 10.19 4.06 19.65
C ALA A 126 10.26 4.47 21.14
N ASP A 127 10.99 3.74 21.98
CA ASP A 127 11.15 4.03 23.41
C ASP A 127 11.76 5.42 23.64
N SER A 128 10.99 6.33 24.23
CA SER A 128 11.38 7.74 24.44
C SER A 128 12.68 7.96 25.23
N ARG A 129 13.16 6.96 25.99
CA ARG A 129 14.43 7.02 26.73
C ARG A 129 15.66 6.84 25.84
N VAL A 130 15.47 6.57 24.55
CA VAL A 130 16.53 6.36 23.56
C VAL A 130 16.49 7.49 22.50
N PRO A 131 16.89 8.72 22.84
CA PRO A 131 17.04 9.81 21.86
C PRO A 131 18.28 9.56 21.00
N VAL A 132 18.11 8.89 19.86
CA VAL A 132 19.20 8.36 19.01
C VAL A 132 20.27 9.41 18.66
N ASP A 133 19.86 10.61 18.24
CA ASP A 133 20.77 11.70 17.90
C ASP A 133 21.63 12.11 19.11
N THR A 134 21.04 12.18 20.29
CA THR A 134 21.75 12.49 21.55
C THR A 134 22.67 11.35 21.97
N VAL A 135 22.21 10.10 21.88
CA VAL A 135 22.99 8.90 22.23
C VAL A 135 24.27 8.77 21.41
N PHE A 136 24.28 9.31 20.18
CA PHE A 136 25.44 9.33 19.30
C PHE A 136 26.09 10.70 19.16
N ASP A 137 25.71 11.68 19.99
CA ASP A 137 26.27 13.04 19.97
C ASP A 137 26.23 13.70 18.56
N ALA A 138 25.16 13.44 17.81
CA ALA A 138 24.99 13.83 16.42
C ALA A 138 24.20 15.14 16.25
N MET A 139 24.55 15.91 15.21
CA MET A 139 23.78 17.08 14.77
C MET A 139 22.71 16.72 13.74
N PRO A 140 21.73 17.61 13.52
CA PRO A 140 20.82 17.48 12.38
C PRO A 140 21.54 17.26 11.05
N GLY A 141 21.02 16.34 10.25
CA GLY A 141 21.57 15.96 8.96
C GLY A 141 22.69 14.93 9.01
N GLU A 142 23.19 14.54 10.20
CA GLU A 142 24.24 13.51 10.35
C GLU A 142 23.67 12.09 10.40
N LEU A 143 22.50 11.91 11.00
CA LEU A 143 21.80 10.62 11.10
C LEU A 143 20.45 10.66 10.38
N PHE A 144 20.08 9.52 9.81
CA PHE A 144 18.74 9.26 9.31
C PHE A 144 18.05 8.23 10.23
N VAL A 145 17.23 8.72 11.16
CA VAL A 145 16.69 7.91 12.24
C VAL A 145 15.28 7.42 11.94
N LEU A 146 15.08 6.11 11.97
CA LEU A 146 13.80 5.42 11.84
C LEU A 146 13.47 4.73 13.17
N ARG A 147 12.23 4.88 13.65
CA ARG A 147 11.83 4.34 14.96
C ARG A 147 10.46 3.68 14.90
N ASN A 148 10.37 2.45 15.41
CA ASN A 148 9.12 1.73 15.69
C ASN A 148 9.24 0.94 17.01
N ALA A 149 8.13 0.45 17.52
CA ALA A 149 8.13 -0.39 18.72
C ALA A 149 8.89 -1.70 18.44
N GLY A 150 9.98 -1.93 19.17
CA GLY A 150 10.81 -3.13 19.01
C GLY A 150 11.82 -3.07 17.87
N ASN A 151 12.10 -1.91 17.26
CA ASN A 151 13.14 -1.73 16.23
C ASN A 151 13.09 -2.78 15.10
N THR A 152 11.88 -3.13 14.66
CA THR A 152 11.61 -4.24 13.76
C THR A 152 11.70 -3.86 12.29
N CYS A 153 12.02 -4.83 11.45
CA CYS A 153 11.71 -4.82 10.02
C CYS A 153 10.82 -6.03 9.74
N THR A 154 9.50 -5.85 9.79
CA THR A 154 8.55 -6.93 9.44
C THR A 154 7.84 -6.66 8.12
N HIS A 155 7.16 -7.70 7.63
CA HIS A 155 6.32 -7.67 6.44
C HIS A 155 5.21 -6.58 6.43
N ALA A 156 4.79 -6.09 7.60
CA ALA A 156 3.78 -5.05 7.72
C ALA A 156 4.37 -3.62 7.64
N GLU A 157 5.69 -3.48 7.59
CA GLU A 157 6.43 -2.23 7.78
C GLU A 157 7.24 -1.83 6.54
N GLY A 158 6.63 -1.93 5.36
CA GLY A 158 7.23 -1.50 4.09
C GLY A 158 7.80 -0.08 4.12
N SER A 159 7.28 0.79 5.00
CA SER A 159 7.82 2.13 5.23
C SER A 159 9.24 2.13 5.80
N MET A 160 9.63 1.17 6.64
CA MET A 160 10.97 1.12 7.24
C MET A 160 12.02 0.70 6.21
N VAL A 161 11.76 -0.38 5.48
CA VAL A 161 12.67 -0.85 4.43
C VAL A 161 12.79 0.17 3.31
N GLY A 162 11.68 0.72 2.82
CA GLY A 162 11.70 1.77 1.78
C GLY A 162 12.44 3.04 2.23
N SER A 163 12.34 3.42 3.50
CA SER A 163 13.08 4.57 4.03
C SER A 163 14.60 4.31 4.14
N LEU A 164 15.00 3.07 4.48
CA LEU A 164 16.41 2.66 4.47
C LEU A 164 16.97 2.60 3.04
N GLU A 165 16.19 2.13 2.07
CA GLU A 165 16.55 2.15 0.64
C GLU A 165 16.69 3.59 0.12
N PHE A 166 15.77 4.47 0.49
CA PHE A 166 15.87 5.89 0.16
C PHE A 166 17.15 6.51 0.75
N CYS A 167 17.43 6.24 2.02
CA CYS A 167 18.61 6.80 2.67
C CYS A 167 19.93 6.29 2.05
N THR A 168 20.05 4.99 1.83
CA THR A 168 21.27 4.38 1.28
C THR A 168 21.44 4.64 -0.22
N GLY A 169 20.34 4.69 -0.98
CA GLY A 169 20.34 4.87 -2.44
C GLY A 169 20.27 6.33 -2.91
N LYS A 170 19.57 7.22 -2.21
CA LYS A 170 19.39 8.64 -2.60
C LYS A 170 20.20 9.62 -1.77
N LEU A 171 20.28 9.42 -0.45
CA LEU A 171 21.05 10.30 0.43
C LEU A 171 22.52 9.84 0.58
N GLY A 172 22.82 8.61 0.19
CA GLY A 172 24.17 8.08 0.10
C GLY A 172 24.78 7.64 1.43
N SER A 173 23.98 7.38 2.46
CA SER A 173 24.47 6.77 3.71
C SER A 173 25.06 5.40 3.44
N ARG A 174 26.24 5.14 4.02
CA ARG A 174 27.01 3.90 3.78
C ARG A 174 27.04 2.96 4.99
N LEU A 175 26.30 3.29 6.05
CA LEU A 175 26.15 2.47 7.25
C LEU A 175 24.69 2.45 7.69
N ILE A 176 24.15 1.25 7.93
CA ILE A 176 22.92 1.04 8.70
C ILE A 176 23.31 0.49 10.08
N LEU A 177 22.79 1.09 11.16
CA LEU A 177 22.84 0.51 12.51
C LEU A 177 21.44 0.12 12.96
N VAL A 178 21.23 -1.16 13.25
CA VAL A 178 20.02 -1.66 13.93
C VAL A 178 20.28 -1.65 15.44
N LEU A 179 19.56 -0.80 16.16
CA LEU A 179 19.80 -0.49 17.57
C LEU A 179 18.64 -0.95 18.45
N GLY A 180 18.86 -2.07 19.15
CA GLY A 180 18.02 -2.48 20.29
C GLY A 180 18.41 -1.73 21.56
N HIS A 181 17.69 -1.97 22.66
CA HIS A 181 18.05 -1.41 23.96
C HIS A 181 17.61 -2.29 25.13
N THR A 182 18.30 -2.18 26.27
CA THR A 182 17.91 -2.87 27.50
C THR A 182 16.51 -2.45 27.94
N LYS A 183 15.78 -3.37 28.57
CA LYS A 183 14.41 -3.14 29.09
C LYS A 183 13.42 -2.61 28.03
N CYS A 184 13.48 -3.16 26.82
CA CYS A 184 12.54 -2.84 25.74
C CYS A 184 11.15 -3.37 26.06
N GLY A 185 10.17 -2.45 26.21
CA GLY A 185 8.79 -2.81 26.54
C GLY A 185 8.11 -3.68 25.49
N ALA A 186 8.41 -3.47 24.20
CA ALA A 186 7.86 -4.29 23.12
C ALA A 186 8.38 -5.73 23.16
N ILE A 187 9.69 -5.93 23.39
CA ILE A 187 10.27 -7.27 23.51
C ILE A 187 9.83 -7.96 24.79
N ALA A 188 9.79 -7.24 25.92
CA ALA A 188 9.25 -7.79 27.16
C ALA A 188 7.78 -8.25 27.02
N GLY A 189 6.93 -7.45 26.35
CA GLY A 189 5.55 -7.80 26.05
C GLY A 189 5.42 -9.00 25.09
N ALA A 190 6.33 -9.11 24.11
CA ALA A 190 6.39 -10.26 23.21
C ALA A 190 6.82 -11.54 23.94
N THR A 191 7.80 -11.46 24.84
CA THR A 191 8.21 -12.57 25.71
C THR A 191 7.06 -13.05 26.60
N GLN A 192 6.29 -12.13 27.18
CA GLN A 192 5.08 -12.47 27.94
C GLN A 192 4.03 -13.15 27.09
N THR A 193 3.80 -12.63 25.88
CA THR A 193 2.82 -13.21 24.93
C THR A 193 3.22 -14.63 24.51
N PHE A 194 4.51 -14.87 24.27
CA PHE A 194 5.07 -16.19 24.00
C PHE A 194 4.85 -17.15 25.17
N GLN A 195 5.22 -16.75 26.39
CA GLN A 195 5.08 -17.58 27.59
C GLN A 195 3.62 -17.88 27.94
N ALA A 196 2.69 -16.99 27.60
CA ALA A 196 1.26 -17.19 27.78
C ALA A 196 0.62 -18.15 26.75
N GLY A 197 1.38 -18.67 25.78
CA GLY A 197 0.88 -19.61 24.77
C GLY A 197 -0.08 -18.99 23.75
N GLY A 198 0.17 -17.73 23.35
CA GLY A 198 -0.72 -16.88 22.56
C GLY A 198 -1.07 -17.35 21.14
N GLU A 199 -1.93 -18.37 21.02
CA GLU A 199 -2.50 -18.85 19.75
C GLU A 199 -3.81 -18.13 19.34
N LYS A 200 -4.29 -17.18 20.15
CA LYS A 200 -5.51 -16.41 19.81
C LYS A 200 -5.21 -15.39 18.70
N ALA A 201 -6.20 -15.15 17.85
CA ALA A 201 -6.13 -14.07 16.87
C ALA A 201 -6.05 -12.70 17.57
N PRO A 202 -5.20 -11.77 17.10
CA PRO A 202 -4.97 -10.51 17.78
C PRO A 202 -6.21 -9.61 17.65
N GLY A 203 -6.68 -9.08 18.78
CA GLY A 203 -7.80 -8.13 18.87
C GLY A 203 -7.39 -6.68 18.63
N SER A 204 -6.09 -6.38 18.60
CA SER A 204 -5.55 -5.03 18.37
C SER A 204 -4.23 -5.05 17.58
N ALA A 205 -3.83 -3.89 17.03
CA ALA A 205 -2.54 -3.75 16.35
C ALA A 205 -1.34 -3.97 17.29
N LEU A 206 -1.48 -3.63 18.57
CA LEU A 206 -0.47 -3.89 19.59
C LEU A 206 -0.33 -5.40 19.84
N GLU A 207 -1.45 -6.11 20.02
CA GLU A 207 -1.44 -7.58 20.17
C GLU A 207 -0.82 -8.25 18.95
N GLY A 208 -1.15 -7.78 17.74
CA GLY A 208 -0.55 -8.28 16.51
C GLY A 208 0.97 -8.06 16.44
N LEU A 209 1.46 -6.91 16.89
CA LEU A 209 2.90 -6.63 16.99
C LEU A 209 3.58 -7.56 17.99
N LEU A 210 3.04 -7.69 19.20
CA LEU A 210 3.63 -8.53 20.25
C LEU A 210 3.61 -10.01 19.86
N GLN A 211 2.54 -10.48 19.21
CA GLN A 211 2.44 -11.83 18.68
C GLN A 211 3.43 -12.05 17.53
N GLY A 212 3.60 -11.08 16.63
CA GLY A 212 4.62 -11.17 15.57
C GLY A 212 6.05 -11.24 16.12
N LEU A 213 6.33 -10.49 17.19
CA LEU A 213 7.58 -10.53 17.93
C LEU A 213 7.75 -11.78 18.82
N SER A 214 6.72 -12.59 19.03
CA SER A 214 6.85 -13.82 19.84
C SER A 214 7.86 -14.82 19.24
N VAL A 215 8.09 -14.75 17.93
CA VAL A 215 9.07 -15.60 17.23
C VAL A 215 10.49 -15.35 17.74
N VAL A 216 10.87 -14.10 17.99
CA VAL A 216 12.21 -13.78 18.53
C VAL A 216 12.35 -14.22 19.99
N ALA A 217 11.26 -14.19 20.76
CA ALA A 217 11.24 -14.71 22.12
C ALA A 217 11.33 -16.25 22.16
N LYS A 218 10.70 -16.92 21.19
CA LYS A 218 10.80 -18.37 21.01
C LYS A 218 12.23 -18.78 20.69
N GLU A 219 12.85 -18.17 19.68
CA GLU A 219 14.24 -18.43 19.29
C GLU A 219 15.19 -18.19 20.47
N ALA A 220 15.00 -17.09 21.21
CA ALA A 220 15.78 -16.82 22.43
C ALA A 220 15.61 -17.90 23.51
N SER A 221 14.41 -18.45 23.68
CA SER A 221 14.15 -19.54 24.63
C SER A 221 14.79 -20.85 24.20
N GLU A 222 14.86 -21.12 22.89
CA GLU A 222 15.53 -22.29 22.33
C GLU A 222 17.05 -22.20 22.53
N GLU A 223 17.63 -21.01 22.38
CA GLU A 223 19.07 -20.77 22.59
C GLU A 223 19.50 -20.83 24.07
N LEU A 224 18.68 -20.33 24.99
CA LEU A 224 18.98 -20.32 26.43
C LEU A 224 18.67 -21.64 27.14
N GLY A 225 17.78 -22.46 26.57
CA GLY A 225 17.30 -23.70 27.18
C GLY A 225 16.21 -23.48 28.25
N PRO A 226 15.68 -24.58 28.82
CA PRO A 226 14.57 -24.51 29.77
C PRO A 226 14.99 -23.87 31.09
N GLY A 227 14.13 -23.03 31.66
CA GLY A 227 14.29 -22.45 33.01
C GLY A 227 14.89 -21.04 33.06
N ALA A 228 15.18 -20.41 31.93
CA ALA A 228 15.60 -19.00 31.88
C ALA A 228 14.55 -18.07 32.52
N LEU A 229 15.01 -17.11 33.33
CA LEU A 229 14.12 -16.12 33.92
C LEU A 229 13.57 -15.19 32.83
N GLN A 230 12.40 -14.60 33.09
CA GLN A 230 11.74 -13.72 32.13
C GLN A 230 12.60 -12.54 31.68
N GLU A 231 13.35 -11.94 32.62
CA GLU A 231 14.25 -10.81 32.32
C GLU A 231 15.43 -11.24 31.46
N GLU A 232 16.03 -12.40 31.75
CA GLU A 232 17.13 -12.97 30.98
C GLU A 232 16.68 -13.32 29.56
N LEU A 233 15.50 -13.93 29.45
CA LEU A 233 14.89 -14.25 28.17
C LEU A 233 14.58 -12.99 27.35
N ALA A 234 14.03 -11.94 27.96
CA ALA A 234 13.75 -10.68 27.27
C ALA A 234 15.03 -9.93 26.84
N ALA A 235 16.08 -9.99 27.67
CA ALA A 235 17.39 -9.42 27.32
C ALA A 235 18.01 -10.15 26.13
N HIS A 236 17.98 -11.49 26.12
CA HIS A 236 18.49 -12.29 25.02
C HIS A 236 17.64 -12.13 23.75
N ALA A 237 16.30 -12.11 23.88
CA ALA A 237 15.38 -11.84 22.78
C ALA A 237 15.60 -10.46 22.14
N THR A 238 16.07 -9.47 22.89
CA THR A 238 16.45 -8.16 22.34
C THR A 238 17.63 -8.30 21.37
N LYS A 239 18.63 -9.11 21.71
CA LYS A 239 19.79 -9.39 20.84
C LYS A 239 19.36 -10.18 19.60
N VAL A 240 18.56 -11.24 19.78
CA VAL A 240 17.99 -12.03 18.68
C VAL A 240 17.20 -11.14 17.73
N ASN A 241 16.38 -10.22 18.26
CA ASN A 241 15.58 -9.30 17.45
C ASN A 241 16.43 -8.31 16.61
N VAL A 242 17.56 -7.82 17.14
CA VAL A 242 18.48 -6.98 16.36
C VAL A 242 18.99 -7.76 15.15
N PHE A 243 19.47 -8.99 15.34
CA PHE A 243 19.94 -9.82 14.23
C PHE A 243 18.80 -10.24 13.30
N SER A 244 17.62 -10.56 13.82
CA SER A 244 16.43 -10.89 13.03
C SER A 244 16.05 -9.74 12.09
N SER A 245 16.09 -8.50 12.57
CA SER A 245 15.83 -7.31 11.76
C SER A 245 16.93 -7.07 10.70
N MET A 246 18.20 -7.30 11.04
CA MET A 246 19.30 -7.25 10.07
C MET A 246 19.15 -8.34 8.99
N ASN A 247 18.81 -9.56 9.40
CA ASN A 247 18.59 -10.69 8.51
C ASN A 247 17.42 -10.43 7.58
N PHE A 248 16.34 -9.83 8.09
CA PHE A 248 15.20 -9.43 7.29
C PHE A 248 15.62 -8.47 6.17
N LEU A 249 16.41 -7.43 6.48
CA LEU A 249 16.91 -6.49 5.48
C LEU A 249 17.72 -7.19 4.39
N LEU A 250 18.66 -8.06 4.76
CA LEU A 250 19.49 -8.81 3.83
C LEU A 250 18.69 -9.82 3.00
N LYS A 251 17.72 -10.49 3.62
CA LYS A 251 16.90 -11.50 2.95
C LYS A 251 15.95 -10.88 1.93
N TYR A 252 15.40 -9.72 2.25
CA TYR A 252 14.23 -9.20 1.56
C TYR A 252 14.49 -7.92 0.76
N SER A 253 15.39 -7.02 1.15
CA SER A 253 15.72 -5.84 0.33
C SER A 253 16.89 -6.15 -0.60
N GLU A 254 16.58 -6.45 -1.87
CA GLU A 254 17.59 -6.62 -2.91
C GLU A 254 18.50 -5.38 -3.07
N PRO A 255 17.99 -4.12 -3.11
CA PRO A 255 18.86 -2.95 -3.22
C PRO A 255 19.88 -2.84 -2.07
N ILE A 256 19.45 -3.08 -0.83
CA ILE A 256 20.35 -3.07 0.34
C ILE A 256 21.33 -4.23 0.25
N ARG A 257 20.86 -5.45 -0.07
CA ARG A 257 21.70 -6.64 -0.19
C ARG A 257 22.79 -6.47 -1.26
N GLU A 258 22.47 -5.86 -2.41
CA GLU A 258 23.45 -5.57 -3.47
C GLU A 258 24.53 -4.60 -3.00
N LEU A 259 24.15 -3.53 -2.30
CA LEU A 259 25.12 -2.58 -1.76
C LEU A 259 26.04 -3.25 -0.73
N VAL A 260 25.52 -4.15 0.11
CA VAL A 260 26.35 -4.93 1.04
C VAL A 260 27.27 -5.89 0.28
N ARG A 261 26.79 -6.58 -0.76
CA ARG A 261 27.59 -7.52 -1.57
C ARG A 261 28.73 -6.81 -2.30
N LYS A 262 28.49 -5.61 -2.82
CA LYS A 262 29.52 -4.77 -3.46
C LYS A 262 30.52 -4.17 -2.47
N GLY A 263 30.24 -4.25 -1.17
CA GLY A 263 31.03 -3.58 -0.14
C GLY A 263 30.75 -2.08 -0.05
N ASP A 264 29.69 -1.59 -0.69
CA ASP A 264 29.27 -0.19 -0.70
C ASP A 264 28.45 0.20 0.52
N LEU A 265 27.92 -0.75 1.28
CA LEU A 265 27.13 -0.54 2.49
C LEU A 265 27.57 -1.55 3.57
N ASP A 266 27.52 -1.14 4.84
CA ASP A 266 27.62 -2.07 5.96
C ASP A 266 26.36 -2.01 6.83
N ILE A 267 25.98 -3.15 7.42
CA ILE A 267 24.88 -3.26 8.39
C ILE A 267 25.46 -3.77 9.70
N GLN A 268 25.30 -2.99 10.76
CA GLN A 268 25.80 -3.27 12.09
C GLN A 268 24.63 -3.40 13.07
N GLY A 269 24.76 -4.28 14.06
CA GLY A 269 23.84 -4.39 15.19
C GLY A 269 24.41 -3.71 16.44
N GLY A 270 23.54 -3.24 17.31
CA GLY A 270 23.92 -2.74 18.63
C GLY A 270 22.81 -2.82 19.67
N ILE A 271 23.19 -2.81 20.95
CA ILE A 271 22.29 -2.71 22.09
C ILE A 271 22.68 -1.50 22.93
N TYR A 272 21.76 -0.55 23.05
CA TYR A 272 21.90 0.58 23.96
C TYR A 272 21.52 0.18 25.40
N HIS A 273 22.43 0.37 26.33
CA HIS A 273 22.22 0.12 27.75
C HIS A 273 21.69 1.38 28.43
N LEU A 274 20.39 1.39 28.75
CA LEU A 274 19.70 2.54 29.36
C LEU A 274 20.40 3.03 30.64
N GLU A 275 20.99 2.12 31.39
CA GLU A 275 21.63 2.38 32.68
C GLU A 275 22.96 3.12 32.57
N THR A 276 23.71 2.89 31.49
CA THR A 276 25.09 3.38 31.35
C THR A 276 25.25 4.42 30.25
N GLY A 277 24.25 4.55 29.37
CA GLY A 277 24.37 5.37 28.17
C GLY A 277 25.28 4.76 27.08
N ARG A 278 25.81 3.55 27.28
CA ARG A 278 26.72 2.89 26.33
C ARG A 278 25.98 2.02 25.33
N VAL A 279 26.48 1.99 24.09
CA VAL A 279 26.07 1.05 23.05
C VAL A 279 27.08 -0.09 22.99
N GLU A 280 26.59 -1.30 23.22
CA GLU A 280 27.30 -2.53 22.90
C GLU A 280 27.13 -2.80 21.40
N PHE A 281 28.21 -2.71 20.62
CA PHE A 281 28.17 -2.99 19.19
C PHE A 281 28.33 -4.49 18.94
N LEU A 282 27.31 -5.11 18.36
CA LEU A 282 27.24 -6.55 18.12
C LEU A 282 27.98 -7.01 16.86
N GLY A 283 28.23 -6.09 15.93
CA GLY A 283 28.85 -6.41 14.64
C GLY A 283 27.83 -6.71 13.54
N ARG A 284 28.29 -7.37 12.47
CA ARG A 284 27.45 -7.89 11.39
C ARG A 284 26.63 -9.08 11.88
N SER A 285 25.55 -9.39 11.17
CA SER A 285 24.79 -10.60 11.47
C SER A 285 25.63 -11.86 11.24
N PRO A 286 25.58 -12.85 12.15
CA PRO A 286 26.18 -14.16 11.92
C PRO A 286 25.72 -14.85 10.63
N GLN A 287 24.49 -14.60 10.18
CA GLN A 287 23.90 -15.20 8.98
C GLN A 287 24.22 -14.41 7.70
N GLN A 288 24.98 -13.30 7.79
CA GLN A 288 25.15 -12.40 6.65
C GLN A 288 25.77 -13.10 5.43
N ALA A 289 26.79 -13.95 5.60
CA ALA A 289 27.46 -14.61 4.47
C ALA A 289 26.47 -15.51 3.69
N GLU A 290 25.65 -16.27 4.40
CA GLU A 290 24.62 -17.14 3.83
C GLU A 290 23.54 -16.32 3.10
N LEU A 291 23.05 -15.25 3.75
CA LEU A 291 21.99 -14.40 3.20
C LEU A 291 22.45 -13.59 1.97
N LEU A 292 23.75 -13.28 1.85
CA LEU A 292 24.31 -12.65 0.65
C LEU A 292 24.45 -13.61 -0.53
N ALA A 293 24.62 -14.91 -0.24
CA ALA A 293 24.71 -15.99 -1.23
C ALA A 293 23.33 -16.47 -1.68
N ALA A 294 22.28 -16.27 -0.88
CA ALA A 294 20.91 -16.62 -1.21
C ALA A 294 20.28 -15.64 -2.23
N GLU A 295 19.59 -16.18 -3.24
CA GLU A 295 18.67 -15.41 -4.10
C GLU A 295 17.34 -15.20 -3.37
N GLY A 296 17.28 -14.21 -2.48
CA GLY A 296 16.05 -13.85 -1.77
C GLY A 296 15.26 -12.77 -2.49
N THR A 297 14.05 -13.04 -2.96
CA THR A 297 13.13 -12.00 -3.43
C THR A 297 12.36 -11.38 -2.25
N LEU A 298 11.85 -10.15 -2.43
CA LEU A 298 10.96 -9.51 -1.45
C LEU A 298 9.80 -10.48 -1.11
N PRO A 299 9.38 -10.54 0.17
CA PRO A 299 8.29 -11.38 0.62
C PRO A 299 6.97 -10.81 0.05
N PRO A 300 5.97 -11.65 -0.29
CA PRO A 300 4.75 -11.24 -1.00
C PRO A 300 3.98 -10.07 -0.35
N SER A 301 4.11 -9.92 0.96
CA SER A 301 3.50 -8.86 1.78
C SER A 301 4.21 -7.50 1.69
N MET A 302 5.50 -7.49 1.31
CA MET A 302 6.32 -6.28 1.05
C MET A 302 6.54 -6.05 -0.46
N ALA A 303 6.23 -7.05 -1.28
CA ALA A 303 6.16 -6.99 -2.72
C ALA A 303 4.86 -6.28 -3.20
N LEU A 304 4.46 -5.20 -2.54
CA LEU A 304 3.44 -4.29 -3.07
C LEU A 304 4.07 -3.54 -4.25
N GLY A 305 4.09 -4.23 -5.39
CA GLY A 305 4.83 -3.88 -6.59
C GLY A 305 5.13 -5.08 -7.51
N THR A 306 4.88 -6.33 -7.13
CA THR A 306 4.97 -7.45 -8.08
C THR A 306 3.63 -7.68 -8.75
N VAL A 307 3.63 -7.50 -10.07
CA VAL A 307 2.56 -7.86 -10.99
C VAL A 307 2.28 -9.36 -10.95
N ARG A 308 1.01 -9.76 -11.04
CA ARG A 308 0.61 -11.17 -11.02
C ARG A 308 0.94 -11.86 -12.35
N THR A 309 1.68 -12.96 -12.29
CA THR A 309 2.03 -13.80 -13.44
C THR A 309 1.46 -15.21 -13.30
N THR A 310 1.68 -16.03 -14.31
CA THR A 310 1.20 -17.43 -14.35
C THR A 310 1.64 -18.27 -13.14
N SER A 311 2.71 -17.90 -12.42
CA SER A 311 3.14 -18.57 -11.19
C SER A 311 2.23 -18.34 -9.98
N ASP A 312 1.45 -17.25 -9.95
CA ASP A 312 0.60 -16.88 -8.81
C ASP A 312 -0.72 -17.66 -8.73
N GLY A 313 -1.08 -18.37 -9.80
CA GLY A 313 -2.29 -19.18 -9.87
C GLY A 313 -3.61 -18.39 -9.78
N PRO A 314 -4.76 -19.08 -9.74
CA PRO A 314 -6.07 -18.45 -9.65
C PRO A 314 -6.38 -17.95 -8.23
N MET A 315 -7.02 -16.79 -8.12
CA MET A 315 -7.44 -16.21 -6.83
C MET A 315 -8.90 -16.56 -6.52
N ALA A 316 -9.24 -16.75 -5.24
CA ALA A 316 -10.63 -16.94 -4.83
C ALA A 316 -11.50 -15.70 -5.15
N PRO A 317 -12.75 -15.85 -5.62
CA PRO A 317 -13.59 -14.72 -6.03
C PRO A 317 -13.78 -13.66 -4.93
N GLN A 318 -13.97 -14.09 -3.68
CA GLN A 318 -14.20 -13.18 -2.56
C GLN A 318 -12.93 -12.41 -2.18
N ALA A 319 -11.75 -13.02 -2.35
CA ALA A 319 -10.47 -12.34 -2.17
C ALA A 319 -10.27 -11.27 -3.27
N ALA A 320 -10.56 -11.60 -4.52
CA ALA A 320 -10.48 -10.67 -5.63
C ALA A 320 -11.47 -9.49 -5.48
N LEU A 321 -12.71 -9.76 -5.04
CA LEU A 321 -13.71 -8.72 -4.77
C LEU A 321 -13.27 -7.81 -3.61
N LYS A 322 -12.64 -8.39 -2.58
CA LYS A 322 -12.06 -7.61 -1.48
C LYS A 322 -10.95 -6.68 -1.98
N LEU A 323 -10.09 -7.13 -2.89
CA LEU A 323 -9.07 -6.27 -3.50
C LEU A 323 -9.69 -5.09 -4.25
N LEU A 324 -10.74 -5.31 -5.05
CA LEU A 324 -11.46 -4.21 -5.70
C LEU A 324 -12.04 -3.21 -4.69
N LYS A 325 -12.69 -3.69 -3.62
CA LYS A 325 -13.29 -2.83 -2.58
C LYS A 325 -12.23 -1.97 -1.89
N VAL A 326 -11.16 -2.60 -1.40
CA VAL A 326 -10.07 -1.88 -0.72
C VAL A 326 -9.35 -0.95 -1.68
N GLY A 327 -9.14 -1.37 -2.94
CA GLY A 327 -8.54 -0.55 -3.97
C GLY A 327 -9.34 0.71 -4.30
N ASN A 328 -10.67 0.58 -4.46
CA ASN A 328 -11.54 1.72 -4.66
C ASN A 328 -11.58 2.65 -3.43
N GLU A 329 -11.57 2.10 -2.21
CA GLU A 329 -11.44 2.92 -1.01
C GLU A 329 -10.15 3.76 -1.02
N ARG A 330 -9.02 3.17 -1.43
CA ARG A 330 -7.73 3.88 -1.56
C ARG A 330 -7.77 4.97 -2.62
N PHE A 331 -8.35 4.69 -3.79
CA PHE A 331 -8.57 5.68 -4.85
C PHE A 331 -9.41 6.87 -4.33
N VAL A 332 -10.53 6.60 -3.67
CA VAL A 332 -11.46 7.63 -3.16
C VAL A 332 -10.81 8.55 -2.13
N VAL A 333 -9.95 8.01 -1.25
CA VAL A 333 -9.29 8.82 -0.22
C VAL A 333 -7.96 9.45 -0.69
N GLY A 334 -7.61 9.28 -1.97
CA GLY A 334 -6.38 9.82 -2.54
C GLY A 334 -5.10 9.17 -2.00
N ALA A 335 -5.17 7.90 -1.60
CA ALA A 335 -4.03 7.13 -1.10
C ALA A 335 -3.78 5.84 -1.90
N PRO A 336 -3.62 5.91 -3.25
CA PRO A 336 -3.32 4.75 -4.07
C PRO A 336 -1.99 4.11 -3.63
N LYS A 337 -1.95 2.78 -3.63
CA LYS A 337 -0.76 1.97 -3.36
C LYS A 337 -0.14 1.40 -4.62
N ALA A 338 -0.90 1.29 -5.71
CA ALA A 338 -0.34 0.95 -7.01
C ALA A 338 0.64 2.08 -7.40
N GLY A 339 1.93 1.80 -7.24
CA GLY A 339 3.02 2.73 -7.51
C GLY A 339 3.19 2.99 -9.00
N LYS A 340 4.26 3.71 -9.36
CA LYS A 340 4.63 3.89 -10.78
C LYS A 340 4.94 2.53 -11.39
N VAL A 341 4.47 2.29 -12.62
CA VAL A 341 4.83 1.09 -13.37
C VAL A 341 6.33 1.13 -13.69
N HIS A 342 7.07 0.12 -13.24
CA HIS A 342 8.51 0.00 -13.45
C HIS A 342 8.85 -0.91 -14.65
N SER A 343 10.03 -0.75 -15.24
CA SER A 343 10.48 -1.58 -16.38
C SER A 343 10.56 -3.06 -16.02
N SER A 344 10.92 -3.39 -14.78
CA SER A 344 10.94 -4.76 -14.26
C SER A 344 9.56 -5.41 -14.27
N MET A 345 8.50 -4.68 -13.92
CA MET A 345 7.12 -5.19 -13.99
C MET A 345 6.72 -5.57 -15.43
N ARG A 346 7.13 -4.77 -16.42
CA ARG A 346 6.89 -5.07 -17.84
C ARG A 346 7.66 -6.33 -18.28
N GLU A 347 8.91 -6.48 -17.84
CA GLU A 347 9.73 -7.66 -18.14
C GLU A 347 9.13 -8.92 -17.51
N THR A 348 8.63 -8.83 -16.27
CA THR A 348 7.92 -9.92 -15.59
C THR A 348 6.61 -10.27 -16.30
N LEU A 349 5.80 -9.29 -16.73
CA LEU A 349 4.56 -9.58 -17.46
C LEU A 349 4.77 -10.13 -18.87
N ALA A 350 5.95 -9.93 -19.46
CA ALA A 350 6.28 -10.51 -20.76
C ALA A 350 6.30 -12.04 -20.73
N THR A 351 6.50 -12.66 -19.56
CA THR A 351 6.50 -14.12 -19.41
C THR A 351 5.11 -14.71 -19.14
N GLY A 352 4.11 -13.88 -18.82
CA GLY A 352 2.73 -14.32 -18.59
C GLY A 352 1.95 -13.44 -17.62
N GLN A 353 0.64 -13.63 -17.58
CA GLN A 353 -0.29 -12.89 -16.72
C GLN A 353 -1.18 -13.82 -15.92
N ALA A 354 -1.59 -13.39 -14.72
CA ALA A 354 -2.64 -14.04 -13.94
C ALA A 354 -3.57 -12.99 -13.30
N PRO A 355 -4.52 -12.44 -14.06
CA PRO A 355 -5.48 -11.48 -13.51
C PRO A 355 -6.33 -12.12 -12.41
N HIS A 356 -6.58 -11.37 -11.33
CA HIS A 356 -7.49 -11.81 -10.28
C HIS A 356 -8.95 -11.53 -10.65
N THR A 357 -9.19 -10.59 -11.57
CA THR A 357 -10.54 -10.20 -11.99
C THR A 357 -10.61 -9.84 -13.46
N ALA A 358 -11.63 -10.37 -14.14
CA ALA A 358 -12.07 -9.88 -15.44
C ALA A 358 -13.04 -8.72 -15.23
N LEU A 359 -12.69 -7.53 -15.69
CA LEU A 359 -13.44 -6.32 -15.44
C LEU A 359 -14.06 -5.79 -16.74
N VAL A 360 -15.38 -5.78 -16.82
CA VAL A 360 -16.13 -5.18 -17.94
C VAL A 360 -16.59 -3.80 -17.54
N GLY A 361 -16.12 -2.77 -18.26
CA GLY A 361 -16.49 -1.39 -17.98
C GLY A 361 -16.73 -0.56 -19.24
N CYS A 362 -17.10 0.71 -19.04
CA CYS A 362 -17.40 1.60 -20.15
C CYS A 362 -16.11 2.13 -20.81
N ALA A 363 -16.17 2.41 -22.11
CA ALA A 363 -15.11 3.10 -22.86
C ALA A 363 -14.97 4.59 -22.49
N ASP A 364 -15.80 5.11 -21.58
CA ASP A 364 -15.73 6.50 -21.10
C ASP A 364 -14.36 6.81 -20.49
N SER A 365 -13.62 7.74 -21.09
CA SER A 365 -12.23 8.06 -20.71
C SER A 365 -12.08 8.59 -19.28
N ARG A 366 -13.16 9.03 -18.64
CA ARG A 366 -13.17 9.51 -17.24
C ARG A 366 -13.19 8.37 -16.21
N VAL A 367 -13.28 7.13 -16.68
CA VAL A 367 -13.30 5.92 -15.84
C VAL A 367 -12.06 5.07 -16.12
N PRO A 368 -10.87 5.45 -15.63
CA PRO A 368 -9.66 4.62 -15.73
C PRO A 368 -9.76 3.45 -14.75
N LEU A 369 -10.16 2.28 -15.24
CA LEU A 369 -10.60 1.14 -14.41
C LEU A 369 -9.53 0.62 -13.45
N GLU A 370 -8.29 0.49 -13.92
CA GLU A 370 -7.14 0.08 -13.12
C GLU A 370 -6.84 1.09 -12.01
N THR A 371 -6.97 2.39 -12.31
CA THR A 371 -6.78 3.46 -11.33
C THR A 371 -7.92 3.52 -10.30
N VAL A 372 -9.17 3.36 -10.74
CA VAL A 372 -10.36 3.36 -9.87
C VAL A 372 -10.31 2.26 -8.82
N PHE A 373 -9.65 1.14 -9.13
CA PHE A 373 -9.45 0.02 -8.21
C PHE A 373 -8.02 -0.09 -7.67
N ASP A 374 -7.18 0.92 -7.92
CA ASP A 374 -5.79 0.94 -7.45
C ASP A 374 -5.04 -0.39 -7.70
N ALA A 375 -5.14 -0.87 -8.94
CA ALA A 375 -4.60 -2.15 -9.40
C ALA A 375 -3.32 -1.96 -10.21
N LEU A 376 -2.40 -2.92 -10.14
CA LEU A 376 -1.18 -2.95 -10.94
C LEU A 376 -1.43 -3.58 -12.32
N PRO A 377 -0.54 -3.37 -13.31
CA PRO A 377 -0.58 -4.11 -14.56
C PRO A 377 -0.63 -5.63 -14.33
N GLY A 378 -1.52 -6.33 -15.02
CA GLY A 378 -1.71 -7.78 -14.88
C GLY A 378 -2.65 -8.23 -13.76
N ASP A 379 -3.07 -7.33 -12.85
CA ASP A 379 -4.06 -7.64 -11.80
C ASP A 379 -5.48 -7.79 -12.38
N LEU A 380 -5.82 -6.92 -13.34
CA LEU A 380 -7.14 -6.86 -13.97
C LEU A 380 -7.03 -7.23 -15.45
N PHE A 381 -7.95 -8.07 -15.91
CA PHE A 381 -8.19 -8.29 -17.32
C PHE A 381 -9.34 -7.37 -17.77
N VAL A 382 -8.99 -6.24 -18.38
CA VAL A 382 -9.92 -5.14 -18.59
C VAL A 382 -10.54 -5.19 -20.00
N LEU A 383 -11.86 -5.20 -20.06
CA LEU A 383 -12.66 -5.12 -21.28
C LEU A 383 -13.50 -3.84 -21.25
N ARG A 384 -13.34 -3.00 -22.27
CA ARG A 384 -14.03 -1.69 -22.35
C ARG A 384 -14.74 -1.53 -23.67
N ASN A 385 -16.02 -1.17 -23.61
CA ASN A 385 -16.79 -0.71 -24.75
C ASN A 385 -17.82 0.34 -24.32
N ALA A 386 -18.39 1.07 -25.27
CA ALA A 386 -19.39 2.08 -24.96
C ALA A 386 -20.62 1.42 -24.28
N GLY A 387 -20.98 1.92 -23.10
CA GLY A 387 -22.09 1.39 -22.31
C GLY A 387 -21.84 0.03 -21.66
N ASN A 388 -20.58 -0.43 -21.55
CA ASN A 388 -20.20 -1.66 -20.83
C ASN A 388 -21.05 -2.89 -21.19
N THR A 389 -21.37 -3.05 -22.48
CA THR A 389 -22.30 -4.04 -22.99
C THR A 389 -21.63 -5.38 -23.28
N CYS A 390 -22.40 -6.46 -23.21
CA CYS A 390 -22.01 -7.77 -23.73
C CYS A 390 -23.10 -8.21 -24.69
N THR A 391 -22.84 -8.18 -26.00
CA THR A 391 -23.84 -8.54 -27.02
C THR A 391 -23.33 -9.63 -27.97
N HIS A 392 -24.24 -10.29 -28.67
CA HIS A 392 -23.93 -11.38 -29.60
C HIS A 392 -23.27 -10.95 -30.89
N ALA A 393 -23.43 -9.68 -31.28
CA ALA A 393 -23.09 -9.20 -32.60
C ALA A 393 -21.58 -9.22 -32.90
N GLU A 394 -20.74 -9.36 -31.87
CA GLU A 394 -19.28 -9.27 -32.04
C GLU A 394 -18.48 -10.41 -31.40
N GLY A 395 -19.07 -11.25 -30.53
CA GLY A 395 -18.39 -12.35 -29.83
C GLY A 395 -17.17 -11.96 -28.97
N SER A 396 -16.64 -10.74 -29.11
CA SER A 396 -15.35 -10.30 -28.63
C SER A 396 -15.31 -10.21 -27.10
N VAL A 397 -16.32 -9.56 -26.48
CA VAL A 397 -16.39 -9.46 -25.01
C VAL A 397 -16.64 -10.83 -24.39
N LEU A 398 -17.65 -11.57 -24.87
CA LEU A 398 -18.00 -12.88 -24.30
C LEU A 398 -16.88 -13.90 -24.49
N GLY A 399 -16.27 -13.97 -25.66
CA GLY A 399 -15.11 -14.82 -25.95
C GLY A 399 -13.87 -14.42 -25.13
N SER A 400 -13.65 -13.13 -24.89
CA SER A 400 -12.57 -12.67 -24.01
C SER A 400 -12.82 -13.04 -22.55
N LEU A 401 -14.08 -13.03 -22.09
CA LEU A 401 -14.46 -13.52 -20.77
C LEU A 401 -14.27 -15.05 -20.65
N GLU A 402 -14.60 -15.81 -21.70
CA GLU A 402 -14.31 -17.26 -21.75
C GLU A 402 -12.81 -17.56 -21.75
N PHE A 403 -12.02 -16.77 -22.49
CA PHE A 403 -10.55 -16.84 -22.47
C PHE A 403 -9.98 -16.54 -21.07
N CYS A 404 -10.50 -15.48 -20.43
CA CYS A 404 -10.03 -15.07 -19.12
C CYS A 404 -10.42 -16.08 -18.01
N THR A 405 -11.65 -16.57 -18.04
CA THR A 405 -12.14 -17.52 -17.03
C THR A 405 -11.67 -18.95 -17.29
N GLY A 406 -11.43 -19.34 -18.54
CA GLY A 406 -10.89 -20.63 -18.95
C GLY A 406 -9.36 -20.69 -18.85
N PRO A 407 -8.62 -20.37 -19.93
CA PRO A 407 -7.15 -20.35 -19.96
C PRO A 407 -6.46 -19.60 -18.81
N LEU A 408 -6.86 -18.35 -18.51
CA LEU A 408 -6.23 -17.58 -17.42
C LEU A 408 -6.78 -17.93 -16.02
N LYS A 409 -7.80 -18.81 -15.96
CA LYS A 409 -8.41 -19.32 -14.73
C LYS A 409 -8.90 -18.23 -13.77
N THR A 410 -9.27 -17.06 -14.30
CA THR A 410 -9.80 -15.96 -13.49
C THR A 410 -11.16 -16.35 -12.91
N ARG A 411 -11.36 -16.13 -11.60
CA ARG A 411 -12.54 -16.61 -10.85
C ARG A 411 -13.53 -15.51 -10.45
N LEU A 412 -13.25 -14.26 -10.82
CA LEU A 412 -14.19 -13.16 -10.63
C LEU A 412 -14.40 -12.42 -11.96
N ILE A 413 -15.66 -12.28 -12.37
CA ILE A 413 -16.08 -11.27 -13.35
C ILE A 413 -16.71 -10.12 -12.57
N PHE A 414 -16.26 -8.89 -12.83
CA PHE A 414 -16.86 -7.69 -12.28
C PHE A 414 -17.39 -6.81 -13.42
N VAL A 415 -18.66 -6.41 -13.37
CA VAL A 415 -19.29 -5.51 -14.34
C VAL A 415 -19.48 -4.14 -13.70
N LEU A 416 -18.82 -3.11 -14.24
CA LEU A 416 -18.84 -1.76 -13.71
C LEU A 416 -19.54 -0.79 -14.68
N GLY A 417 -20.74 -0.36 -14.29
CA GLY A 417 -21.40 0.82 -14.88
C GLY A 417 -20.86 2.12 -14.26
N HIS A 418 -21.26 3.27 -14.79
CA HIS A 418 -20.92 4.55 -14.16
C HIS A 418 -22.02 5.60 -14.34
N THR A 419 -22.10 6.50 -13.37
CA THR A 419 -22.99 7.68 -13.42
C THR A 419 -22.69 8.53 -14.65
N SER A 420 -23.72 9.20 -15.19
CA SER A 420 -23.62 10.06 -16.37
C SER A 420 -22.98 9.41 -17.62
N CYS A 421 -23.24 8.12 -17.85
CA CYS A 421 -22.77 7.39 -19.03
C CYS A 421 -23.36 7.97 -20.33
N GLY A 422 -22.48 8.37 -21.25
CA GLY A 422 -22.89 8.96 -22.54
C GLY A 422 -23.69 8.00 -23.43
N ALA A 423 -23.33 6.72 -23.46
CA ALA A 423 -24.04 5.71 -24.25
C ALA A 423 -25.47 5.46 -23.73
N ILE A 424 -25.64 5.37 -22.41
CA ILE A 424 -26.96 5.22 -21.78
C ILE A 424 -27.80 6.48 -22.00
N LYS A 425 -27.24 7.67 -21.79
CA LYS A 425 -27.93 8.94 -22.07
C LYS A 425 -28.40 9.02 -23.52
N GLY A 426 -27.51 8.74 -24.48
CA GLY A 426 -27.86 8.75 -25.90
C GLY A 426 -28.97 7.75 -26.24
N ALA A 427 -28.95 6.56 -25.64
CA ALA A 427 -30.00 5.56 -25.82
C ALA A 427 -31.33 6.03 -25.20
N THR A 428 -31.28 6.70 -24.04
CA THR A 428 -32.44 7.30 -23.40
C THR A 428 -33.07 8.39 -24.26
N SER A 429 -32.28 9.35 -24.75
CA SER A 429 -32.78 10.42 -25.63
C SER A 429 -33.40 9.86 -26.92
N ALA A 430 -32.75 8.87 -27.54
CA ALA A 430 -33.25 8.22 -28.75
C ALA A 430 -34.57 7.47 -28.51
N PHE A 431 -34.68 6.77 -27.38
CA PHE A 431 -35.88 6.05 -26.98
C PHE A 431 -37.06 7.00 -26.71
N LEU A 432 -36.85 8.06 -25.92
CA LEU A 432 -37.90 9.00 -25.53
C LEU A 432 -38.38 9.91 -26.66
N SER A 433 -37.48 10.29 -27.57
CA SER A 433 -37.83 11.07 -28.77
C SER A 433 -38.58 10.28 -29.84
N GLY A 434 -38.71 8.95 -29.68
CA GLY A 434 -39.40 8.08 -30.65
C GLY A 434 -38.64 7.92 -31.97
N GLN A 435 -37.37 8.32 -32.04
CA GLN A 435 -36.55 8.20 -33.25
C GLN A 435 -36.19 6.74 -33.54
N LYS A 436 -37.02 6.05 -34.33
CA LYS A 436 -36.67 4.76 -34.93
C LYS A 436 -35.83 4.99 -36.20
N LYS A 437 -34.54 5.28 -36.05
CA LYS A 437 -33.62 5.17 -37.20
C LYS A 437 -33.47 3.68 -37.55
N LYS A 438 -33.62 3.30 -38.82
CA LYS A 438 -33.13 1.99 -39.31
C LYS A 438 -31.63 2.00 -39.04
N ALA A 439 -31.09 1.14 -38.18
CA ALA A 439 -29.67 1.17 -37.80
C ALA A 439 -28.78 0.75 -38.99
N PRO A 440 -28.16 1.68 -39.74
CA PRO A 440 -27.30 1.35 -40.86
C PRO A 440 -25.82 1.30 -40.41
N GLN A 441 -25.55 1.70 -39.15
CA GLN A 441 -24.23 2.00 -38.60
C GLN A 441 -24.11 1.46 -37.17
N ALA A 442 -22.88 1.16 -36.74
CA ALA A 442 -22.60 0.49 -35.46
C ALA A 442 -23.10 1.26 -34.22
N LEU A 443 -23.06 2.60 -34.25
CA LEU A 443 -23.57 3.44 -33.15
C LEU A 443 -25.08 3.26 -32.95
N ASP A 444 -25.86 3.24 -34.04
CA ASP A 444 -27.31 3.06 -33.95
C ASP A 444 -27.65 1.67 -33.40
N ALA A 445 -26.89 0.64 -33.78
CA ALA A 445 -27.04 -0.71 -33.25
C ALA A 445 -26.75 -0.79 -31.74
N LEU A 446 -25.70 -0.08 -31.27
CA LEU A 446 -25.39 0.03 -29.85
C LEU A 446 -26.53 0.70 -29.07
N LEU A 447 -26.98 1.88 -29.53
CA LEU A 447 -28.05 2.62 -28.86
C LEU A 447 -29.37 1.85 -28.86
N GLN A 448 -29.68 1.16 -29.95
CA GLN A 448 -30.86 0.30 -30.05
C GLN A 448 -30.79 -0.88 -29.07
N GLY A 449 -29.61 -1.51 -28.93
CA GLY A 449 -29.40 -2.58 -27.95
C GLY A 449 -29.64 -2.12 -26.51
N LEU A 450 -29.08 -0.96 -26.16
CA LEU A 450 -29.30 -0.30 -24.87
C LEU A 450 -30.74 0.17 -24.66
N GLY A 451 -31.49 0.43 -25.74
CA GLY A 451 -32.89 0.84 -25.68
C GLY A 451 -33.80 -0.16 -24.96
N SER A 452 -33.44 -1.46 -24.93
CA SER A 452 -34.16 -2.46 -24.13
C SER A 452 -34.09 -2.17 -22.63
N VAL A 453 -32.89 -1.87 -22.13
CA VAL A 453 -32.65 -1.52 -20.72
C VAL A 453 -33.31 -0.19 -20.36
N VAL A 454 -33.25 0.80 -21.27
CA VAL A 454 -33.92 2.10 -21.08
C VAL A 454 -35.45 1.93 -21.01
N SER A 455 -36.02 1.08 -21.87
CA SER A 455 -37.45 0.77 -21.86
C SER A 455 -37.89 0.19 -20.52
N ASP A 456 -37.10 -0.74 -19.98
CA ASP A 456 -37.39 -1.33 -18.67
C ASP A 456 -37.24 -0.30 -17.54
N ALA A 457 -36.22 0.57 -17.60
CA ALA A 457 -36.08 1.66 -16.65
C ALA A 457 -37.28 2.62 -16.66
N GLN A 458 -37.77 2.99 -17.85
CA GLN A 458 -38.95 3.84 -18.00
C GLN A 458 -40.22 3.19 -17.45
N LYS A 459 -40.38 1.87 -17.64
CA LYS A 459 -41.52 1.13 -17.09
C LYS A 459 -41.49 1.09 -15.58
N GLU A 460 -40.32 0.82 -14.99
CA GLU A 460 -40.15 0.75 -13.53
C GLU A 460 -40.38 2.10 -12.84
N LEU A 461 -39.93 3.21 -13.44
CA LEU A 461 -40.11 4.55 -12.89
C LEU A 461 -41.46 5.20 -13.26
N GLY A 462 -42.13 4.70 -14.30
CA GLY A 462 -43.39 5.23 -14.81
C GLY A 462 -43.23 6.46 -15.72
N LYS A 463 -44.33 6.82 -16.42
CA LYS A 463 -44.33 7.83 -17.50
C LYS A 463 -43.96 9.26 -17.09
N LYS A 464 -43.97 9.57 -15.79
CA LYS A 464 -43.66 10.92 -15.27
C LYS A 464 -42.18 11.13 -14.97
N ALA A 465 -41.36 10.08 -15.06
CA ALA A 465 -39.94 10.19 -14.81
C ALA A 465 -39.27 11.08 -15.87
N THR A 466 -38.35 11.93 -15.41
CA THR A 466 -37.50 12.75 -16.28
C THR A 466 -36.50 11.88 -17.03
N GLU A 467 -35.97 12.41 -18.14
CA GLU A 467 -34.95 11.74 -18.94
C GLU A 467 -33.71 11.38 -18.09
N GLU A 468 -33.28 12.29 -17.21
CA GLU A 468 -32.15 12.07 -16.29
C GLU A 468 -32.42 10.94 -15.31
N GLN A 469 -33.62 10.86 -14.73
CA GLN A 469 -34.00 9.78 -13.81
C GLN A 469 -33.99 8.43 -14.52
N VAL A 470 -34.52 8.38 -15.74
CA VAL A 470 -34.55 7.16 -16.56
C VAL A 470 -33.13 6.73 -16.92
N ALA A 471 -32.29 7.66 -17.37
CA ALA A 471 -30.88 7.37 -17.68
C ALA A 471 -30.10 6.89 -16.46
N ALA A 472 -30.28 7.53 -15.29
CA ALA A 472 -29.60 7.13 -14.05
C ALA A 472 -30.00 5.71 -13.60
N HIS A 473 -31.30 5.37 -13.68
CA HIS A 473 -31.79 4.04 -13.34
C HIS A 473 -31.35 2.99 -14.37
N ALA A 474 -31.37 3.34 -15.66
CA ALA A 474 -30.91 2.48 -16.74
C ALA A 474 -29.43 2.08 -16.61
N VAL A 475 -28.56 2.90 -16.01
CA VAL A 475 -27.17 2.51 -15.72
C VAL A 475 -27.13 1.27 -14.83
N LYS A 476 -27.89 1.24 -13.73
CA LYS A 476 -27.94 0.09 -12.80
C LYS A 476 -28.53 -1.14 -13.48
N LEU A 477 -29.64 -0.98 -14.19
CA LEU A 477 -30.25 -2.08 -14.94
C LEU A 477 -29.33 -2.63 -16.02
N ASN A 478 -28.51 -1.80 -16.66
CA ASN A 478 -27.58 -2.23 -17.70
C ASN A 478 -26.45 -3.12 -17.15
N VAL A 479 -25.99 -2.86 -15.92
CA VAL A 479 -25.03 -3.75 -15.23
C VAL A 479 -25.64 -5.14 -15.09
N PHE A 480 -26.85 -5.25 -14.54
CA PHE A 480 -27.53 -6.54 -14.40
C PHE A 480 -27.87 -7.18 -15.75
N HIS A 481 -28.27 -6.38 -16.75
CA HIS A 481 -28.53 -6.87 -18.10
C HIS A 481 -27.27 -7.54 -18.69
N THR A 482 -26.11 -6.91 -18.53
CA THR A 482 -24.82 -7.45 -18.99
C THR A 482 -24.44 -8.74 -18.27
N MET A 483 -24.62 -8.79 -16.94
CA MET A 483 -24.42 -10.00 -16.13
C MET A 483 -25.36 -11.14 -16.54
N ASN A 484 -26.62 -10.82 -16.78
CA ASN A 484 -27.63 -11.79 -17.22
C ASN A 484 -27.33 -12.31 -18.63
N PHE A 485 -26.82 -11.44 -19.50
CA PHE A 485 -26.46 -11.80 -20.86
C PHE A 485 -25.39 -12.90 -20.87
N MET A 486 -24.27 -12.70 -20.15
CA MET A 486 -23.21 -13.72 -20.07
C MET A 486 -23.72 -15.03 -19.47
N LEU A 487 -24.56 -14.97 -18.43
CA LEU A 487 -25.19 -16.14 -17.81
C LEU A 487 -26.18 -16.85 -18.73
N LYS A 488 -26.82 -16.16 -19.67
CA LYS A 488 -27.75 -16.75 -20.62
C LYS A 488 -27.03 -17.39 -21.81
N TYR A 489 -25.95 -16.78 -22.24
CA TYR A 489 -25.38 -17.07 -23.56
C TYR A 489 -24.01 -17.75 -23.58
N SER A 490 -23.30 -17.81 -22.45
CA SER A 490 -22.09 -18.63 -22.30
C SER A 490 -22.35 -19.80 -21.36
N GLU A 491 -22.47 -21.01 -21.92
CA GLU A 491 -22.55 -22.24 -21.13
C GLU A 491 -21.30 -22.44 -20.26
N PRO A 492 -20.05 -22.22 -20.74
CA PRO A 492 -18.86 -22.34 -19.89
C PRO A 492 -18.91 -21.43 -18.65
N ILE A 493 -19.27 -20.15 -18.81
CA ILE A 493 -19.39 -19.21 -17.69
C ILE A 493 -20.50 -19.66 -16.74
N ARG A 494 -21.68 -20.01 -17.28
CA ARG A 494 -22.83 -20.47 -16.49
C ARG A 494 -22.51 -21.72 -15.67
N GLN A 495 -21.79 -22.69 -16.24
CA GLN A 495 -21.36 -23.90 -15.52
C GLN A 495 -20.40 -23.58 -14.38
N LYS A 496 -19.42 -22.69 -14.60
CA LYS A 496 -18.47 -22.27 -13.55
C LYS A 496 -19.14 -21.49 -12.42
N VAL A 497 -20.17 -20.71 -12.72
CA VAL A 497 -21.00 -20.08 -11.68
C VAL A 497 -21.80 -21.14 -10.93
N ARG A 498 -22.38 -22.12 -11.63
CA ARG A 498 -23.13 -23.24 -11.02
C ARG A 498 -22.28 -24.07 -10.07
N SER A 499 -21.01 -24.33 -10.42
CA SER A 499 -20.08 -25.10 -9.59
C SER A 499 -19.44 -24.28 -8.46
N GLY A 500 -19.62 -22.96 -8.45
CA GLY A 500 -18.96 -22.06 -7.50
C GLY A 500 -17.49 -21.74 -7.84
N GLU A 501 -17.00 -22.17 -9.00
CA GLU A 501 -15.64 -21.84 -9.48
C GLU A 501 -15.50 -20.36 -9.86
N LEU A 502 -16.59 -19.74 -10.32
CA LEU A 502 -16.64 -18.37 -10.82
C LEU A 502 -17.75 -17.58 -10.13
N GLU A 503 -17.47 -16.34 -9.74
CA GLU A 503 -18.52 -15.37 -9.37
C GLU A 503 -18.62 -14.24 -10.38
N ILE A 504 -19.85 -13.72 -10.53
CA ILE A 504 -20.14 -12.52 -11.30
C ILE A 504 -20.73 -11.48 -10.36
N GLN A 505 -20.10 -10.32 -10.29
CA GLN A 505 -20.48 -9.22 -9.39
C GLN A 505 -20.67 -7.94 -10.20
N GLY A 506 -21.58 -7.07 -9.77
CA GLY A 506 -21.86 -5.78 -10.40
C GLY A 506 -21.52 -4.59 -9.51
N GLY A 507 -21.28 -3.43 -10.12
CA GLY A 507 -21.15 -2.17 -9.42
C GLY A 507 -21.43 -0.94 -10.30
N VAL A 508 -21.63 0.21 -9.66
CA VAL A 508 -21.75 1.51 -10.33
C VAL A 508 -20.75 2.50 -9.76
N TYR A 509 -19.89 3.02 -10.63
CA TYR A 509 -18.92 4.06 -10.29
C TYR A 509 -19.55 5.47 -10.36
N ASP A 510 -19.40 6.23 -9.30
CA ASP A 510 -19.83 7.62 -9.21
C ASP A 510 -18.69 8.55 -9.65
N LEU A 511 -18.91 9.32 -10.73
CA LEU A 511 -17.90 10.19 -11.32
C LEU A 511 -17.52 11.38 -10.42
N GLN A 512 -18.40 11.78 -9.49
CA GLN A 512 -18.16 12.94 -8.63
C GLN A 512 -17.37 12.56 -7.38
N THR A 513 -17.67 11.40 -6.80
CA THR A 513 -17.11 10.95 -5.52
C THR A 513 -15.98 9.95 -5.68
N GLY A 514 -15.83 9.34 -6.86
CA GLY A 514 -14.88 8.26 -7.11
C GLY A 514 -15.28 6.92 -6.47
N ARG A 515 -16.45 6.83 -5.82
CA ARG A 515 -16.90 5.62 -5.11
C ARG A 515 -17.59 4.64 -6.03
N VAL A 516 -17.39 3.36 -5.79
CA VAL A 516 -18.17 2.28 -6.40
C VAL A 516 -19.27 1.83 -5.44
N GLU A 517 -20.53 1.91 -5.88
CA GLU A 517 -21.65 1.21 -5.26
C GLU A 517 -21.61 -0.25 -5.73
N PHE A 518 -21.28 -1.18 -4.83
CA PHE A 518 -21.24 -2.61 -5.14
C PHE A 518 -22.65 -3.19 -5.08
N LEU A 519 -23.17 -3.65 -6.22
CA LEU A 519 -24.53 -4.16 -6.38
C LEU A 519 -24.67 -5.64 -6.03
N GLY A 520 -23.56 -6.40 -6.05
CA GLY A 520 -23.58 -7.83 -5.79
C GLY A 520 -23.87 -8.67 -7.04
N ALA A 521 -24.33 -9.91 -6.82
CA ALA A 521 -24.80 -10.79 -7.89
C ALA A 521 -26.11 -10.27 -8.50
N SER A 522 -26.38 -10.67 -9.75
CA SER A 522 -27.64 -10.28 -10.39
C SER A 522 -28.84 -10.89 -9.66
N PRO A 523 -29.94 -10.15 -9.44
CA PRO A 523 -31.17 -10.70 -8.88
C PRO A 523 -31.74 -11.89 -9.68
N SER A 524 -31.42 -11.98 -10.97
CA SER A 524 -31.86 -13.07 -11.85
C SER A 524 -30.89 -14.25 -11.90
N GLN A 525 -29.74 -14.19 -11.22
CA GLN A 525 -28.67 -15.17 -11.35
C GLN A 525 -29.12 -16.59 -11.02
N ALA A 526 -29.79 -16.80 -9.88
CA ALA A 526 -30.23 -18.13 -9.47
C ALA A 526 -31.12 -18.80 -10.52
N LYS A 527 -32.07 -18.05 -11.10
CA LYS A 527 -32.96 -18.53 -12.16
C LYS A 527 -32.21 -18.86 -13.45
N LEU A 528 -31.26 -18.02 -13.86
CA LEU A 528 -30.49 -18.20 -15.09
C LEU A 528 -29.49 -19.36 -14.99
N VAL A 529 -28.92 -19.59 -13.81
CA VAL A 529 -28.01 -20.71 -13.54
C VAL A 529 -28.78 -22.04 -13.47
N ALA A 530 -30.02 -22.03 -12.96
CA ALA A 530 -30.88 -23.21 -12.87
C ALA A 530 -31.55 -23.61 -14.19
N ALA A 531 -31.63 -22.72 -15.18
CA ALA A 531 -32.23 -23.04 -16.47
C ALA A 531 -31.37 -24.06 -17.25
N GLU A 532 -31.84 -25.29 -17.38
CA GLU A 532 -31.24 -26.30 -18.25
C GLU A 532 -31.50 -25.99 -19.74
N GLY A 533 -30.48 -26.17 -20.59
CA GLY A 533 -30.71 -26.55 -21.98
C GLY A 533 -31.23 -25.53 -23.00
N ALA A 534 -31.19 -24.22 -22.75
CA ALA A 534 -31.45 -23.25 -23.83
C ALA A 534 -30.22 -23.10 -24.75
N VAL A 535 -29.98 -24.10 -25.59
CA VAL A 535 -29.12 -23.96 -26.77
C VAL A 535 -29.69 -22.81 -27.60
N ALA A 536 -28.92 -21.72 -27.75
CA ALA A 536 -29.24 -20.71 -28.75
C ALA A 536 -29.31 -21.43 -30.12
N PRO A 537 -30.32 -21.14 -30.97
CA PRO A 537 -30.41 -21.78 -32.28
C PRO A 537 -29.07 -21.63 -33.00
N SER A 538 -28.51 -22.75 -33.46
CA SER A 538 -27.29 -22.70 -34.24
C SER A 538 -27.52 -21.83 -35.47
N LEU A 539 -26.61 -20.89 -35.73
CA LEU A 539 -26.52 -20.13 -36.96
C LEU A 539 -26.07 -21.06 -38.10
N LYS A 540 -26.94 -21.99 -38.49
CA LYS A 540 -26.88 -22.75 -39.74
C LYS A 540 -28.29 -22.82 -40.33
N SER A 541 -28.77 -21.70 -40.85
CA SER A 541 -29.66 -21.64 -42.02
C SER A 541 -30.08 -20.19 -42.28
N LYS A 542 -29.42 -19.55 -43.24
CA LYS A 542 -29.96 -18.52 -44.18
C LYS A 542 -28.81 -17.95 -45.01
N MET A 543 -28.19 -18.81 -45.80
CA MET A 543 -27.38 -18.44 -46.98
C MET A 543 -27.62 -19.42 -48.13
N GLN A 544 -28.85 -19.93 -48.24
CA GLN A 544 -29.35 -20.59 -49.45
C GLN A 544 -30.80 -20.13 -49.64
N GLY A 545 -31.03 -19.36 -50.72
CA GLY A 545 -32.37 -19.00 -51.19
C GLY A 545 -32.74 -17.52 -51.06
N ALA A 546 -32.15 -16.69 -51.94
CA ALA A 546 -32.80 -15.62 -52.73
C ALA A 546 -31.72 -14.74 -53.37
#